data_AF-A0A662IU68-F1
#
_entry.id   AF-A0A662IU68-F1
#
_cell.length_a   1.000
_cell.length_b   1.000
_cell.length_c   1.000
_cell.angle_alpha   90.00
_cell.angle_beta   90.00
_cell.angle_gamma   90.00
#
_symmetry.space_group_name_H-M   'P 1'
#
loop_
_entity.id
_entity.type
_entity.pdbx_description
1 polymer ?
#
loop_
_entity_poly.entity_id
_entity_poly.type
_entity_poly.pdbx_seq_one_letter_code
_entity_poly.pdbx_strand_id
1 'polypeptide(L)'
;MQGRLKLWLALCLALALTITSHACYADRVPIPTQGFIEEAEQVAVIAWNGEEEVLVLSVSLQPSRSQVEVLEVIPLPSMPTVELLEVEAFKELLSKVQWMLPLTRGAEGLDVAFHEVLGPHDLWVLEVEDAEGLASWIQDYSSSRGLPSPEVLNEAVEVFQRYIDSGYRFFAIDALTLTGEHWVEPLMYRFNSSHLYYPLEVTSLAEGYTTIALIVLSTEQLDLAQAHSLGFMDLYAGLIEVEELEEVLGSNPVHLYLLSYMGWVKELEGDLKLSFATEEAEQWLPYTPDPSQVEVDVEVEDGRALFQVCITFPTSGFHVDWGGLERDGNRFWADVSVTRWTGPVLQVITFERNTYVAEGLGPGVYTFTFKVNGESVAEETFMVWMPATFEELKAALILLVIGLVVVGLPLMRSLLAA
;
A
#
# COMPACT_ATOMS: atom_id res chain seq x y z
N MET A 1 26.27 -27.12 26.90
CA MET A 1 25.59 -25.92 26.35
C MET A 1 25.12 -26.08 24.90
N GLN A 2 25.91 -26.65 23.99
CA GLN A 2 25.55 -26.76 22.57
C GLN A 2 24.31 -27.63 22.27
N GLY A 3 24.02 -28.68 23.05
CA GLY A 3 22.83 -29.52 22.84
C GLY A 3 21.51 -28.83 23.14
N ARG A 4 21.48 -27.87 24.07
CA ARG A 4 20.29 -27.08 24.41
C ARG A 4 20.00 -26.02 23.35
N LEU A 5 21.03 -25.41 22.76
CA LEU A 5 20.88 -24.41 21.70
C LEU A 5 20.29 -25.01 20.41
N LYS A 6 20.67 -26.24 20.07
CA LYS A 6 20.08 -26.98 18.94
C LYS A 6 18.62 -27.36 19.17
N LEU A 7 18.25 -27.65 20.42
CA LEU A 7 16.86 -27.93 20.78
C LEU A 7 15.98 -26.67 20.66
N TRP A 8 16.50 -25.51 21.07
CA TRP A 8 15.81 -24.22 20.93
C TRP A 8 15.67 -23.78 19.46
N LEU A 9 16.70 -23.96 18.64
CA LEU A 9 16.62 -23.68 17.19
C LEU A 9 15.63 -24.61 16.47
N ALA A 10 15.58 -25.89 16.84
CA ALA A 10 14.59 -26.82 16.30
C ALA A 10 13.17 -26.46 16.74
N LEU A 11 12.98 -25.94 17.95
CA LEU A 11 11.67 -25.50 18.44
C LEU A 11 11.21 -24.20 17.77
N CYS A 12 12.11 -23.23 17.55
CA CYS A 12 11.78 -22.00 16.82
C CYS A 12 11.49 -22.27 15.33
N LEU A 13 12.19 -23.24 14.72
CA LEU A 13 11.88 -23.68 13.36
C LEU A 13 10.54 -24.42 13.30
N ALA A 14 10.19 -25.19 14.33
CA ALA A 14 8.88 -25.82 14.46
C ALA A 14 7.75 -24.80 14.71
N LEU A 15 8.04 -23.68 15.37
CA LEU A 15 7.11 -22.56 15.59
C LEU A 15 6.98 -21.66 14.35
N ALA A 16 8.03 -21.54 13.53
CA ALA A 16 7.97 -20.92 12.21
C ALA A 16 7.31 -21.82 11.16
N LEU A 17 7.18 -23.12 11.44
CA LEU A 17 6.46 -24.13 10.63
C LEU A 17 5.03 -24.37 11.11
N THR A 18 4.58 -23.79 12.22
CA THR A 18 3.14 -23.58 12.45
C THR A 18 2.67 -22.36 11.64
N ILE A 19 2.98 -22.41 10.35
CA ILE A 19 2.20 -21.83 9.27
C ILE A 19 0.82 -22.45 9.44
N THR A 20 0.00 -21.81 10.27
CA THR A 20 -1.44 -21.97 10.19
C THR A 20 -1.81 -21.36 8.86
N SER A 21 -2.05 -22.23 7.89
CA SER A 21 -2.71 -21.87 6.66
C SER A 21 -4.12 -21.43 7.08
N HIS A 22 -4.32 -20.12 7.08
CA HIS A 22 -5.62 -19.54 7.37
C HIS A 22 -6.37 -19.47 6.04
N ALA A 23 -7.64 -19.83 6.12
CA ALA A 23 -8.59 -19.80 5.03
C ALA A 23 -8.71 -18.37 4.50
N CYS A 24 -8.00 -18.08 3.41
CA CYS A 24 -8.16 -16.83 2.67
C CYS A 24 -9.43 -16.96 1.83
N TYR A 25 -10.24 -15.91 1.83
CA TYR A 25 -11.51 -15.79 1.12
C TYR A 25 -11.53 -14.36 0.55
N ALA A 26 -11.91 -14.14 -0.71
CA ALA A 26 -11.83 -12.82 -1.31
C ALA A 26 -12.89 -12.53 -2.42
N ASP A 27 -13.43 -11.31 -2.38
CA ASP A 27 -14.43 -10.51 -3.13
C ASP A 27 -15.70 -11.19 -3.66
N ARG A 28 -15.66 -12.49 -3.87
CA ARG A 28 -16.75 -13.45 -3.70
C ARG A 28 -16.56 -14.05 -2.33
N VAL A 29 -17.28 -13.65 -1.28
CA VAL A 29 -17.07 -14.32 0.02
C VAL A 29 -17.54 -15.77 -0.11
N PRO A 30 -16.62 -16.75 -0.13
CA PRO A 30 -16.97 -18.14 -0.22
C PRO A 30 -17.39 -18.55 1.18
N ILE A 31 -18.68 -18.67 1.40
CA ILE A 31 -19.26 -19.13 2.66
C ILE A 31 -19.19 -20.66 2.62
N PRO A 32 -18.19 -21.30 3.27
CA PRO A 32 -18.08 -22.75 3.24
C PRO A 32 -19.26 -23.35 4.00
N THR A 33 -19.94 -24.29 3.38
CA THR A 33 -20.94 -25.06 4.12
C THR A 33 -20.29 -26.13 4.99
N GLN A 34 -19.06 -26.56 4.68
CA GLN A 34 -18.27 -27.52 5.48
C GLN A 34 -16.75 -27.31 5.30
N GLY A 35 -15.98 -27.43 6.38
CA GLY A 35 -14.51 -27.29 6.30
C GLY A 35 -14.07 -25.85 6.06
N PHE A 36 -12.87 -25.66 5.52
CA PHE A 36 -12.35 -24.35 5.13
C PHE A 36 -11.80 -24.37 3.70
N ILE A 37 -11.66 -23.19 3.09
CA ILE A 37 -11.13 -23.02 1.73
C ILE A 37 -9.97 -22.05 1.81
N GLU A 38 -8.88 -22.35 1.13
CA GLU A 38 -7.78 -21.40 0.95
C GLU A 38 -7.91 -20.82 -0.46
N GLU A 39 -8.18 -19.53 -0.54
CA GLU A 39 -8.14 -18.76 -1.78
C GLU A 39 -6.77 -18.09 -1.91
N ALA A 40 -5.96 -18.57 -2.84
CA ALA A 40 -4.54 -18.22 -2.83
C ALA A 40 -4.27 -16.84 -3.43
N GLU A 41 -4.98 -16.48 -4.51
CA GLU A 41 -4.68 -15.32 -5.36
C GLU A 41 -5.92 -14.93 -6.15
N GLN A 42 -6.13 -13.62 -6.35
CA GLN A 42 -7.31 -13.10 -7.04
C GLN A 42 -6.96 -12.14 -8.17
N VAL A 43 -7.62 -12.33 -9.31
CA VAL A 43 -7.55 -11.43 -10.45
C VAL A 43 -8.96 -11.02 -10.84
N ALA A 44 -9.23 -9.72 -10.79
CA ALA A 44 -10.48 -9.15 -11.27
C ALA A 44 -10.23 -8.21 -12.45
N VAL A 45 -11.15 -8.22 -13.40
CA VAL A 45 -11.25 -7.20 -14.44
C VAL A 45 -12.46 -6.34 -14.12
N ILE A 46 -12.25 -5.03 -14.09
CA ILE A 46 -13.31 -4.05 -13.88
C ILE A 46 -13.28 -3.09 -15.08
N ALA A 47 -14.40 -2.93 -15.77
CA ALA A 47 -14.52 -2.00 -16.87
C ALA A 47 -15.69 -1.05 -16.62
N TRP A 48 -15.43 0.25 -16.53
CA TRP A 48 -16.43 1.24 -16.16
C TRP A 48 -16.42 2.45 -17.10
N ASN A 49 -17.59 2.85 -17.59
CA ASN A 49 -17.75 3.96 -18.53
C ASN A 49 -18.35 5.24 -17.92
N GLY A 50 -18.54 5.27 -16.59
CA GLY A 50 -19.18 6.38 -15.88
C GLY A 50 -20.61 6.09 -15.42
N GLU A 51 -21.29 5.12 -16.06
CA GLU A 51 -22.68 4.76 -15.78
C GLU A 51 -22.88 3.25 -15.64
N GLU A 52 -22.22 2.46 -16.49
CA GLU A 52 -22.29 1.01 -16.52
C GLU A 52 -20.92 0.41 -16.21
N GLU A 53 -20.93 -0.66 -15.42
CA GLU A 53 -19.77 -1.42 -15.01
C GLU A 53 -19.90 -2.88 -15.43
N VAL A 54 -18.78 -3.44 -15.91
CA VAL A 54 -18.55 -4.87 -16.04
C VAL A 54 -17.51 -5.29 -15.00
N LEU A 55 -17.90 -6.26 -14.18
CA LEU A 55 -17.03 -6.91 -13.21
C LEU A 55 -16.87 -8.38 -13.62
N VAL A 56 -15.65 -8.77 -13.96
CA VAL A 56 -15.27 -10.16 -14.21
C VAL A 56 -14.39 -10.62 -13.06
N LEU A 57 -14.80 -11.69 -12.41
CA LEU A 57 -14.08 -12.26 -11.29
C LEU A 57 -13.53 -13.63 -11.68
N SER A 58 -12.23 -13.82 -11.48
CA SER A 58 -11.57 -15.12 -11.56
C SER A 58 -10.94 -15.45 -10.20
N VAL A 59 -11.30 -16.59 -9.65
CA VAL A 59 -10.84 -17.06 -8.34
C VAL A 59 -10.18 -18.43 -8.46
N SER A 60 -9.10 -18.64 -7.71
CA SER A 60 -8.45 -19.93 -7.56
C SER A 60 -8.76 -20.49 -6.17
N LEU A 61 -9.67 -21.45 -6.09
CA LEU A 61 -10.13 -22.03 -4.83
C LEU A 61 -9.43 -23.37 -4.56
N GLN A 62 -8.81 -23.51 -3.40
CA GLN A 62 -8.23 -24.78 -2.93
C GLN A 62 -9.02 -25.31 -1.73
N PRO A 63 -9.87 -26.33 -1.92
CA PRO A 63 -10.64 -26.88 -0.82
C PRO A 63 -9.76 -27.71 0.13
N SER A 64 -9.94 -27.55 1.44
CA SER A 64 -9.24 -28.37 2.46
C SER A 64 -9.64 -29.86 2.45
N ARG A 65 -10.68 -30.22 1.69
CA ARG A 65 -11.23 -31.57 1.56
C ARG A 65 -11.42 -31.93 0.10
N SER A 66 -11.57 -33.23 -0.16
CA SER A 66 -11.84 -33.76 -1.50
C SER A 66 -13.13 -33.23 -2.14
N GLN A 67 -14.06 -32.73 -1.33
CA GLN A 67 -15.27 -32.05 -1.78
C GLN A 67 -15.73 -31.01 -0.75
N VAL A 68 -16.01 -29.78 -1.20
CA VAL A 68 -16.58 -28.69 -0.38
C VAL A 68 -17.67 -27.96 -1.20
N GLU A 69 -18.85 -27.75 -0.61
CA GLU A 69 -19.87 -26.86 -1.19
C GLU A 69 -19.73 -25.46 -0.61
N VAL A 70 -19.82 -24.46 -1.49
CA VAL A 70 -19.44 -23.07 -1.24
C VAL A 70 -20.54 -22.17 -1.76
N LEU A 71 -20.92 -21.16 -0.98
CA LEU A 71 -21.79 -20.08 -1.45
C LEU A 71 -20.97 -18.81 -1.57
N GLU A 72 -20.71 -18.37 -2.78
CA GLU A 72 -20.07 -17.09 -3.02
C GLU A 72 -21.12 -15.99 -3.02
N VAL A 73 -20.93 -14.97 -2.20
CA VAL A 73 -21.86 -13.84 -2.09
C VAL A 73 -21.18 -12.54 -2.51
N ILE A 74 -21.82 -11.81 -3.42
CA ILE A 74 -21.35 -10.51 -3.94
C ILE A 74 -22.45 -9.46 -3.77
N PRO A 75 -22.23 -8.41 -2.96
CA PRO A 75 -23.11 -7.25 -2.89
C PRO A 75 -22.88 -6.32 -4.08
N LEU A 76 -23.96 -5.88 -4.73
CA LEU A 76 -23.94 -5.07 -5.94
C LEU A 76 -24.83 -3.82 -5.80
N PRO A 77 -24.43 -2.68 -6.39
CA PRO A 77 -25.13 -1.40 -6.24
C PRO A 77 -26.46 -1.35 -7.03
N SER A 78 -26.59 -2.16 -8.08
CA SER A 78 -27.82 -2.27 -8.86
C SER A 78 -28.00 -3.69 -9.39
N MET A 79 -29.18 -3.99 -9.94
CA MET A 79 -29.52 -5.31 -10.48
C MET A 79 -28.58 -5.67 -11.63
N PRO A 80 -27.76 -6.73 -11.52
CA PRO A 80 -26.89 -7.18 -12.61
C PRO A 80 -27.64 -8.02 -13.65
N THR A 81 -27.11 -8.00 -14.87
CA THR A 81 -27.17 -9.14 -15.79
C THR A 81 -25.90 -9.97 -15.60
N VAL A 82 -26.03 -11.30 -15.55
CA VAL A 82 -24.90 -12.21 -15.32
C VAL A 82 -24.79 -13.19 -16.48
N GLU A 83 -23.59 -13.27 -17.04
CA GLU A 83 -23.27 -14.09 -18.20
C GLU A 83 -21.97 -14.87 -17.97
N LEU A 84 -21.86 -16.03 -18.62
CA LEU A 84 -20.59 -16.76 -18.67
C LEU A 84 -19.67 -16.05 -19.66
N LEU A 85 -18.49 -15.63 -19.21
CA LEU A 85 -17.51 -15.05 -20.11
C LEU A 85 -16.81 -16.19 -20.87
N GLU A 86 -16.78 -16.10 -22.21
CA GLU A 86 -16.03 -17.06 -23.02
C GLU A 86 -14.55 -17.04 -22.59
N VAL A 87 -14.02 -18.22 -22.27
CA VAL A 87 -12.66 -18.39 -21.75
C VAL A 87 -11.63 -17.77 -22.69
N GLU A 88 -11.85 -17.83 -23.99
CA GLU A 88 -11.00 -17.25 -25.02
C GLU A 88 -10.94 -15.71 -24.93
N ALA A 89 -12.07 -15.03 -24.74
CA ALA A 89 -12.12 -13.57 -24.61
C ALA A 89 -11.39 -13.11 -23.35
N PHE A 90 -11.58 -13.83 -22.24
CA PHE A 90 -10.86 -13.55 -21.00
C PHE A 90 -9.35 -13.75 -21.15
N LYS A 91 -8.93 -14.85 -21.81
CA LYS A 91 -7.53 -15.13 -22.11
C LYS A 91 -6.91 -14.06 -22.99
N GLU A 92 -7.63 -13.57 -23.99
CA GLU A 92 -7.13 -12.53 -24.88
C GLU A 92 -6.86 -11.25 -24.10
N LEU A 93 -7.79 -10.82 -23.26
CA LEU A 93 -7.62 -9.67 -22.38
C LEU A 93 -6.43 -9.85 -21.43
N LEU A 94 -6.34 -10.99 -20.74
CA LEU A 94 -5.23 -11.27 -19.83
C LEU A 94 -3.88 -11.30 -20.55
N SER A 95 -3.81 -11.86 -21.76
CA SER A 95 -2.56 -11.95 -22.52
C SER A 95 -1.92 -10.58 -22.81
N LYS A 96 -2.73 -9.52 -22.93
CA LYS A 96 -2.27 -8.15 -23.16
C LYS A 96 -1.60 -7.54 -21.93
N VAL A 97 -1.99 -7.97 -20.73
CA VAL A 97 -1.58 -7.36 -19.45
C VAL A 97 -0.78 -8.27 -18.51
N GLN A 98 -0.75 -9.57 -18.76
CA GLN A 98 -0.16 -10.58 -17.84
C GLN A 98 1.32 -10.34 -17.53
N TRP A 99 2.07 -9.75 -18.46
CA TRP A 99 3.50 -9.48 -18.30
C TRP A 99 3.78 -8.32 -17.31
N MET A 100 2.75 -7.53 -16.99
CA MET A 100 2.81 -6.40 -16.06
C MET A 100 2.29 -6.76 -14.66
N LEU A 101 1.55 -7.86 -14.54
CA LEU A 101 1.11 -8.35 -13.25
C LEU A 101 2.33 -8.89 -12.50
N PRO A 102 2.45 -8.65 -11.17
CA PRO A 102 3.46 -9.31 -10.36
C PRO A 102 3.33 -10.80 -10.64
N LEU A 103 4.43 -11.45 -11.00
CA LEU A 103 4.49 -12.90 -11.19
C LEU A 103 4.16 -13.57 -9.85
N THR A 104 2.87 -13.68 -9.56
CA THR A 104 2.33 -14.54 -8.53
C THR A 104 2.32 -15.97 -9.10
N ARG A 105 2.29 -16.98 -8.25
CA ARG A 105 2.40 -18.37 -8.70
C ARG A 105 1.26 -18.76 -9.66
N GLY A 106 0.14 -18.02 -9.65
CA GLY A 106 -0.98 -18.19 -10.57
C GLY A 106 -0.75 -17.67 -11.99
N ALA A 107 0.07 -16.63 -12.21
CA ALA A 107 0.32 -16.10 -13.55
C ALA A 107 1.21 -17.01 -14.40
N GLU A 108 2.21 -17.69 -13.79
CA GLU A 108 2.98 -18.76 -14.46
C GLU A 108 2.15 -20.04 -14.67
N GLY A 109 1.03 -20.19 -13.95
CA GLY A 109 0.07 -21.30 -14.07
C GLY A 109 -1.09 -21.04 -15.04
N LEU A 110 -1.27 -19.81 -15.51
CA LEU A 110 -2.39 -19.42 -16.38
C LEU A 110 -2.39 -20.20 -17.70
N ASP A 111 -1.22 -20.55 -18.25
CA ASP A 111 -1.09 -21.40 -19.45
C ASP A 111 -1.39 -22.90 -19.17
N VAL A 112 -1.30 -23.36 -17.92
CA VAL A 112 -1.34 -24.77 -17.53
C VAL A 112 -2.64 -25.17 -16.81
N ALA A 113 -3.39 -24.21 -16.25
CA ALA A 113 -4.46 -24.49 -15.30
C ALA A 113 -5.91 -24.43 -15.83
N PHE A 114 -6.12 -24.08 -17.10
CA PHE A 114 -7.46 -24.15 -17.74
C PHE A 114 -7.89 -25.60 -18.11
N HIS A 115 -7.72 -26.56 -17.19
CA HIS A 115 -8.16 -27.94 -17.38
C HIS A 115 -9.56 -28.19 -16.75
N GLU A 116 -10.55 -28.34 -17.64
CA GLU A 116 -11.73 -29.22 -17.60
C GLU A 116 -12.40 -29.54 -16.24
N VAL A 117 -13.53 -28.88 -15.93
CA VAL A 117 -14.94 -29.38 -16.04
C VAL A 117 -15.84 -28.60 -15.09
N LEU A 118 -16.83 -27.95 -15.70
CA LEU A 118 -18.07 -27.37 -15.16
C LEU A 118 -18.72 -28.16 -14.02
N GLY A 119 -18.80 -27.54 -12.85
CA GLY A 119 -19.97 -27.66 -11.99
C GLY A 119 -21.05 -26.67 -12.46
N PRO A 120 -22.35 -26.94 -12.27
CA PRO A 120 -23.37 -25.93 -12.58
C PRO A 120 -23.14 -24.72 -11.68
N HIS A 121 -22.94 -23.52 -12.26
CA HIS A 121 -23.22 -22.29 -11.55
C HIS A 121 -24.72 -22.29 -11.23
N ASP A 122 -25.05 -22.48 -9.96
CA ASP A 122 -26.41 -22.23 -9.49
C ASP A 122 -26.39 -20.81 -8.93
N LEU A 123 -26.76 -19.87 -9.80
CA LEU A 123 -26.65 -18.45 -9.55
C LEU A 123 -28.03 -17.87 -9.24
N TRP A 124 -28.12 -17.16 -8.11
CA TRP A 124 -29.27 -16.34 -7.76
C TRP A 124 -28.86 -14.88 -7.65
N VAL A 125 -29.72 -13.99 -8.10
CA VAL A 125 -29.61 -12.55 -7.82
C VAL A 125 -30.81 -12.18 -6.99
N LEU A 126 -30.57 -11.84 -5.73
CA LEU A 126 -31.61 -11.51 -4.77
C LEU A 126 -31.63 -10.00 -4.53
N GLU A 127 -32.82 -9.40 -4.56
CA GLU A 127 -33.04 -8.09 -3.96
C GLU A 127 -33.38 -8.29 -2.48
N VAL A 128 -32.57 -7.71 -1.60
CA VAL A 128 -32.60 -7.93 -0.16
C VAL A 128 -33.04 -6.64 0.55
N GLU A 129 -33.94 -6.79 1.54
CA GLU A 129 -34.42 -5.68 2.38
C GLU A 129 -33.70 -5.59 3.72
N ASP A 130 -33.33 -6.74 4.29
CA ASP A 130 -32.65 -6.87 5.58
C ASP A 130 -31.68 -8.06 5.58
N ALA A 131 -30.60 -7.94 6.36
CA ALA A 131 -29.53 -8.91 6.39
C ALA A 131 -29.97 -10.26 6.97
N GLU A 132 -30.88 -10.25 7.95
CA GLU A 132 -31.44 -11.46 8.56
C GLU A 132 -32.22 -12.31 7.54
N GLY A 133 -32.92 -11.67 6.62
CA GLY A 133 -33.62 -12.31 5.51
C GLY A 133 -32.66 -13.03 4.57
N LEU A 134 -31.55 -12.40 4.19
CA LEU A 134 -30.51 -13.02 3.39
C LEU A 134 -29.84 -14.19 4.14
N ALA A 135 -29.52 -14.01 5.42
CA ALA A 135 -28.94 -15.07 6.23
C ALA A 135 -29.89 -16.28 6.38
N SER A 136 -31.19 -16.03 6.55
CA SER A 136 -32.22 -17.06 6.59
C SER A 136 -32.29 -17.82 5.26
N TRP A 137 -32.21 -17.12 4.14
CA TRP A 137 -32.18 -17.74 2.81
C TRP A 137 -30.95 -18.66 2.63
N ILE A 138 -29.76 -18.21 3.06
CA ILE A 138 -28.52 -19.01 3.01
C ILE A 138 -28.64 -20.28 3.88
N GLN A 139 -29.24 -20.14 5.07
CA GLN A 139 -29.47 -21.26 5.99
C GLN A 139 -30.47 -22.27 5.40
N ASP A 140 -31.57 -21.80 4.80
CA ASP A 140 -32.58 -22.64 4.17
C ASP A 140 -32.00 -23.36 2.94
N TYR A 141 -31.22 -22.68 2.11
CA TYR A 141 -30.50 -23.27 0.99
C TYR A 141 -29.59 -24.41 1.46
N SER A 142 -28.72 -24.13 2.44
CA SER A 142 -27.79 -25.12 3.01
C SER A 142 -28.53 -26.34 3.56
N SER A 143 -29.62 -26.09 4.31
CA SER A 143 -30.47 -27.14 4.90
C SER A 143 -31.14 -28.01 3.83
N SER A 144 -31.62 -27.40 2.74
CA SER A 144 -32.26 -28.11 1.62
C SER A 144 -31.32 -29.08 0.90
N ARG A 145 -30.01 -28.78 0.93
CA ARG A 145 -28.92 -29.60 0.38
C ARG A 145 -28.38 -30.62 1.37
N GLY A 146 -28.88 -30.63 2.61
CA GLY A 146 -28.40 -31.50 3.69
C GLY A 146 -27.04 -31.09 4.26
N LEU A 147 -26.68 -29.81 4.11
CA LEU A 147 -25.43 -29.23 4.60
C LEU A 147 -25.67 -28.52 5.94
N PRO A 148 -24.64 -28.39 6.80
CA PRO A 148 -24.78 -27.59 8.02
C PRO A 148 -24.86 -26.10 7.68
N SER A 149 -25.42 -25.33 8.62
CA SER A 149 -25.43 -23.87 8.54
C SER A 149 -23.98 -23.37 8.53
N PRO A 150 -23.62 -22.43 7.63
CA PRO A 150 -22.29 -21.86 7.64
C PRO A 150 -21.93 -21.18 8.97
N GLU A 151 -20.70 -21.39 9.45
CA GLU A 151 -20.26 -20.86 10.76
C GLU A 151 -20.18 -19.33 10.76
N VAL A 152 -19.73 -18.74 9.64
CA VAL A 152 -19.53 -17.29 9.44
C VAL A 152 -20.84 -16.48 9.31
N LEU A 153 -21.99 -17.14 9.34
CA LEU A 153 -23.27 -16.51 9.01
C LEU A 153 -23.67 -15.40 9.99
N ASN A 154 -23.26 -15.50 11.26
CA ASN A 154 -23.56 -14.48 12.27
C ASN A 154 -22.76 -13.19 12.00
N GLU A 155 -21.47 -13.32 11.72
CA GLU A 155 -20.60 -12.22 11.32
C GLU A 155 -21.03 -11.63 9.98
N ALA A 156 -21.48 -12.48 9.05
CA ALA A 156 -21.97 -12.07 7.74
C ALA A 156 -23.20 -11.15 7.83
N VAL A 157 -24.11 -11.35 8.78
CA VAL A 157 -25.28 -10.47 8.98
C VAL A 157 -24.84 -9.02 9.22
N GLU A 158 -23.82 -8.80 10.07
CA GLU A 158 -23.35 -7.45 10.34
C GLU A 158 -22.74 -6.78 9.11
N VAL A 159 -22.00 -7.54 8.29
CA VAL A 159 -21.40 -7.05 7.04
C VAL A 159 -22.49 -6.76 6.00
N PHE A 160 -23.41 -7.69 5.79
CA PHE A 160 -24.53 -7.52 4.85
C PHE A 160 -25.41 -6.33 5.22
N GLN A 161 -25.65 -6.10 6.52
CA GLN A 161 -26.44 -4.96 6.95
C GLN A 161 -25.79 -3.62 6.58
N ARG A 162 -24.46 -3.51 6.67
CA ARG A 162 -23.74 -2.29 6.26
C ARG A 162 -23.85 -2.02 4.75
N TYR A 163 -23.84 -3.07 3.94
CA TYR A 163 -24.12 -2.97 2.50
C TYR A 163 -25.54 -2.47 2.24
N ILE A 164 -26.54 -3.09 2.88
CA ILE A 164 -27.95 -2.71 2.73
C ILE A 164 -28.19 -1.26 3.18
N ASP A 165 -27.64 -0.87 4.33
CA ASP A 165 -27.72 0.50 4.86
C ASP A 165 -27.05 1.53 3.92
N SER A 166 -26.03 1.09 3.18
CA SER A 166 -25.33 1.89 2.16
C SER A 166 -26.01 1.86 0.78
N GLY A 167 -27.16 1.19 0.65
CA GLY A 167 -27.95 1.11 -0.58
C GLY A 167 -27.62 -0.05 -1.51
N TYR A 168 -26.71 -0.94 -1.15
CA TYR A 168 -26.38 -2.16 -1.91
C TYR A 168 -27.38 -3.25 -1.54
N ARG A 169 -28.43 -3.35 -2.36
CA ARG A 169 -29.56 -4.26 -2.09
C ARG A 169 -29.59 -5.50 -2.97
N PHE A 170 -28.72 -5.59 -3.97
CA PHE A 170 -28.66 -6.74 -4.85
C PHE A 170 -27.51 -7.64 -4.42
N PHE A 171 -27.80 -8.90 -4.15
CA PHE A 171 -26.81 -9.90 -3.76
C PHE A 171 -26.79 -11.01 -4.79
N ALA A 172 -25.68 -11.14 -5.51
CA ALA A 172 -25.44 -12.29 -6.36
C ALA A 172 -24.88 -13.42 -5.48
N ILE A 173 -25.48 -14.61 -5.61
CA ILE A 173 -25.10 -15.80 -4.85
C ILE A 173 -24.82 -16.92 -5.83
N ASP A 174 -23.60 -17.44 -5.83
CA ASP A 174 -23.16 -18.54 -6.69
C ASP A 174 -22.85 -19.77 -5.83
N ALA A 175 -23.57 -20.87 -6.04
CA ALA A 175 -23.30 -22.13 -5.33
C ALA A 175 -22.34 -23.02 -6.12
N LEU A 176 -21.15 -23.22 -5.57
CA LEU A 176 -20.08 -24.00 -6.18
C LEU A 176 -19.87 -25.32 -5.43
N THR A 177 -19.62 -26.39 -6.18
CA THR A 177 -19.13 -27.67 -5.63
C THR A 177 -17.70 -27.88 -6.08
N LEU A 178 -16.75 -27.73 -5.16
CA LEU A 178 -15.32 -27.89 -5.43
C LEU A 178 -14.89 -29.33 -5.18
N THR A 179 -14.25 -30.01 -6.15
CA THR A 179 -13.79 -31.40 -6.02
C THR A 179 -12.32 -31.59 -6.39
N GLY A 180 -11.37 -31.07 -5.60
CA GLY A 180 -9.93 -31.10 -5.93
C GLY A 180 -9.40 -29.69 -6.28
N GLU A 181 -8.21 -29.60 -6.90
CA GLU A 181 -7.69 -28.34 -7.44
C GLU A 181 -8.36 -28.06 -8.78
N HIS A 182 -9.37 -27.18 -8.80
CA HIS A 182 -10.09 -26.84 -10.02
C HIS A 182 -10.32 -25.33 -10.12
N TRP A 183 -10.15 -24.81 -11.33
CA TRP A 183 -10.48 -23.43 -11.69
C TRP A 183 -11.95 -23.35 -12.11
N VAL A 184 -12.61 -22.26 -11.71
CA VAL A 184 -14.04 -21.99 -12.01
C VAL A 184 -14.12 -21.06 -13.23
N GLU A 185 -15.10 -21.27 -14.11
CA GLU A 185 -15.34 -20.37 -15.24
C GLU A 185 -15.65 -18.95 -14.74
N PRO A 186 -15.03 -17.90 -15.30
CA PRO A 186 -15.28 -16.53 -14.84
C PRO A 186 -16.72 -16.12 -15.18
N LEU A 187 -17.44 -15.60 -14.18
CA LEU A 187 -18.72 -14.92 -14.43
C LEU A 187 -18.47 -13.44 -14.68
N MET A 188 -19.20 -12.92 -15.66
CA MET A 188 -19.29 -11.50 -15.96
C MET A 188 -20.58 -10.94 -15.33
N TYR A 189 -20.43 -9.96 -14.46
CA TYR A 189 -21.52 -9.16 -13.92
C TYR A 189 -21.55 -7.82 -14.64
N ARG A 190 -22.68 -7.46 -15.23
CA ARG A 190 -22.90 -6.16 -15.87
C ARG A 190 -24.02 -5.43 -15.14
N PHE A 191 -23.76 -4.25 -14.62
CA PHE A 191 -24.69 -3.49 -13.80
C PHE A 191 -24.44 -1.99 -13.89
N ASN A 192 -25.42 -1.18 -13.48
CA ASN A 192 -25.26 0.27 -13.41
C ASN A 192 -24.55 0.67 -12.11
N SER A 193 -23.61 1.60 -12.21
CA SER A 193 -22.91 2.18 -11.08
C SER A 193 -22.44 3.61 -11.37
N SER A 194 -22.64 4.52 -10.42
CA SER A 194 -22.22 5.93 -10.52
C SER A 194 -20.74 6.15 -10.19
N HIS A 195 -20.02 5.10 -9.83
CA HIS A 195 -18.59 5.06 -9.57
C HIS A 195 -18.08 3.67 -9.98
N LEU A 196 -16.81 3.52 -10.30
CA LEU A 196 -16.20 2.20 -10.39
C LEU A 196 -16.32 1.51 -9.03
N TYR A 197 -16.73 0.25 -8.96
CA TYR A 197 -16.99 -0.45 -7.72
C TYR A 197 -16.27 -1.79 -7.64
N TYR A 198 -15.73 -2.10 -6.47
CA TYR A 198 -15.20 -3.43 -6.17
C TYR A 198 -15.43 -3.81 -4.70
N PRO A 199 -16.12 -4.93 -4.43
CA PRO A 199 -16.63 -5.29 -3.11
C PRO A 199 -15.51 -5.88 -2.21
N LEU A 200 -14.66 -5.02 -1.65
CA LEU A 200 -13.61 -5.44 -0.72
C LEU A 200 -14.10 -5.65 0.70
N GLU A 201 -15.18 -4.95 1.12
CA GLU A 201 -15.60 -5.03 2.52
C GLU A 201 -16.14 -6.41 2.87
N VAL A 202 -16.81 -7.08 1.93
CA VAL A 202 -17.34 -8.42 2.11
C VAL A 202 -16.19 -9.39 2.41
N THR A 203 -15.02 -9.19 1.79
CA THR A 203 -13.76 -9.92 2.04
C THR A 203 -13.35 -9.90 3.52
N SER A 204 -13.75 -8.92 4.32
CA SER A 204 -13.50 -8.90 5.78
C SER A 204 -14.07 -10.11 6.55
N LEU A 205 -15.02 -10.86 5.97
CA LEU A 205 -15.51 -12.14 6.50
C LEU A 205 -14.46 -13.26 6.43
N ALA A 206 -13.39 -13.05 5.69
CA ALA A 206 -12.23 -13.93 5.62
C ALA A 206 -11.26 -13.75 6.79
N GLU A 207 -10.26 -14.64 6.81
CA GLU A 207 -9.04 -14.47 7.59
C GLU A 207 -7.79 -14.66 6.73
N GLY A 208 -6.65 -14.16 7.19
CA GLY A 208 -5.37 -14.42 6.54
C GLY A 208 -4.85 -13.26 5.68
N TYR A 209 -3.78 -13.57 4.96
CA TYR A 209 -3.04 -12.65 4.10
C TYR A 209 -3.42 -12.94 2.65
N THR A 210 -3.72 -11.90 1.86
CA THR A 210 -4.17 -12.04 0.48
C THR A 210 -3.32 -11.21 -0.48
N THR A 211 -3.44 -11.53 -1.77
CA THR A 211 -2.96 -10.70 -2.88
C THR A 211 -4.10 -10.51 -3.87
N ILE A 212 -4.48 -9.25 -4.11
CA ILE A 212 -5.54 -8.85 -5.03
C ILE A 212 -4.90 -8.09 -6.18
N ALA A 213 -5.10 -8.56 -7.41
CA ALA A 213 -4.70 -7.85 -8.63
C ALA A 213 -5.95 -7.40 -9.39
N LEU A 214 -6.07 -6.08 -9.60
CA LEU A 214 -7.17 -5.47 -10.35
C LEU A 214 -6.66 -4.98 -11.70
N ILE A 215 -7.33 -5.42 -12.75
CA ILE A 215 -7.21 -4.89 -14.11
C ILE A 215 -8.38 -3.94 -14.31
N VAL A 216 -8.11 -2.65 -14.18
CA VAL A 216 -9.13 -1.61 -14.24
C VAL A 216 -9.09 -0.90 -15.59
N LEU A 217 -10.21 -0.89 -16.28
CA LEU A 217 -10.44 -0.25 -17.57
C LEU A 217 -11.47 0.88 -17.40
N SER A 218 -11.18 2.04 -17.97
CA SER A 218 -12.08 3.20 -17.88
C SER A 218 -12.00 4.10 -19.09
N THR A 219 -13.13 4.73 -19.43
CA THR A 219 -13.22 5.65 -20.58
C THR A 219 -12.54 7.00 -20.32
N GLU A 220 -12.39 7.39 -19.06
CA GLU A 220 -11.71 8.61 -18.62
C GLU A 220 -10.71 8.28 -17.52
N GLN A 221 -9.80 9.21 -17.22
CA GLN A 221 -8.82 9.04 -16.16
C GLN A 221 -9.51 8.90 -14.80
N LEU A 222 -9.08 7.96 -13.96
CA LEU A 222 -9.60 7.76 -12.60
C LEU A 222 -8.80 8.52 -11.54
N ASP A 223 -9.50 8.99 -10.49
CA ASP A 223 -8.87 9.39 -9.23
C ASP A 223 -8.58 8.14 -8.39
N LEU A 224 -7.30 7.86 -8.16
CA LEU A 224 -6.83 6.68 -7.43
C LEU A 224 -6.59 6.93 -5.94
N ALA A 225 -6.87 8.14 -5.42
CA ALA A 225 -6.56 8.50 -4.04
C ALA A 225 -7.19 7.52 -3.03
N GLN A 226 -8.43 7.08 -3.28
CA GLN A 226 -9.10 6.11 -2.42
C GLN A 226 -8.44 4.71 -2.50
N ALA A 227 -8.06 4.25 -3.70
CA ALA A 227 -7.33 2.99 -3.86
C ALA A 227 -6.04 2.97 -3.04
N HIS A 228 -5.26 4.06 -3.11
CA HIS A 228 -4.02 4.20 -2.34
C HIS A 228 -4.27 4.22 -0.84
N SER A 229 -5.37 4.85 -0.39
CA SER A 229 -5.74 4.86 1.02
C SER A 229 -6.13 3.47 1.55
N LEU A 230 -6.64 2.59 0.67
CA LEU A 230 -6.94 1.19 0.96
C LEU A 230 -5.70 0.28 0.85
N GLY A 231 -4.53 0.85 0.53
CA GLY A 231 -3.26 0.12 0.44
C GLY A 231 -2.97 -0.49 -0.93
N PHE A 232 -3.74 -0.15 -1.98
CA PHE A 232 -3.39 -0.56 -3.33
C PHE A 232 -2.16 0.20 -3.83
N MET A 233 -1.30 -0.52 -4.56
CA MET A 233 -0.15 0.01 -5.28
C MET A 233 -0.42 0.04 -6.77
N ASP A 234 0.04 1.09 -7.44
CA ASP A 234 0.00 1.19 -8.89
C ASP A 234 1.14 0.34 -9.49
N LEU A 235 0.78 -0.74 -10.19
CA LEU A 235 1.72 -1.53 -10.98
C LEU A 235 1.93 -0.91 -12.36
N TYR A 236 0.85 -0.38 -12.93
CA TYR A 236 0.84 0.22 -14.26
C TYR A 236 -0.33 1.21 -14.40
N ALA A 237 -0.10 2.28 -15.16
CA ALA A 237 -1.13 3.19 -15.63
C ALA A 237 -0.81 3.59 -17.08
N GLY A 238 -1.77 3.49 -17.99
CA GLY A 238 -1.56 3.78 -19.40
C GLY A 238 -2.84 3.71 -20.23
N LEU A 239 -2.67 3.61 -21.55
CA LEU A 239 -3.76 3.42 -22.50
C LEU A 239 -3.63 2.05 -23.16
N ILE A 240 -4.76 1.40 -23.43
CA ILE A 240 -4.84 0.07 -24.07
C ILE A 240 -6.01 0.01 -25.05
N GLU A 241 -5.90 -0.83 -26.08
CA GLU A 241 -7.01 -1.21 -26.95
C GLU A 241 -7.62 -2.55 -26.46
N VAL A 242 -8.92 -2.55 -26.17
CA VAL A 242 -9.68 -3.70 -25.68
C VAL A 242 -10.95 -3.84 -26.53
N GLU A 243 -10.97 -4.86 -27.38
CA GLU A 243 -12.10 -5.14 -28.28
C GLU A 243 -13.19 -5.95 -27.56
N GLU A 244 -12.79 -6.78 -26.60
CA GLU A 244 -13.62 -7.74 -25.87
C GLU A 244 -14.70 -7.07 -25.01
N LEU A 245 -14.50 -5.79 -24.66
CA LEU A 245 -15.40 -4.99 -23.82
C LEU A 245 -15.86 -3.70 -24.53
N GLU A 246 -15.75 -3.63 -25.86
CA GLU A 246 -16.13 -2.45 -26.64
C GLU A 246 -17.62 -2.12 -26.52
N GLU A 247 -18.49 -3.13 -26.31
CA GLU A 247 -19.92 -2.91 -26.09
C GLU A 247 -20.20 -2.04 -24.85
N VAL A 248 -19.38 -2.17 -23.81
CA VAL A 248 -19.55 -1.43 -22.55
C VAL A 248 -18.71 -0.16 -22.53
N LEU A 249 -17.46 -0.23 -22.97
CA LEU A 249 -16.54 0.91 -22.95
C LEU A 249 -16.80 1.91 -24.08
N GLY A 250 -17.45 1.48 -25.17
CA GLY A 250 -17.92 2.31 -26.29
C GLY A 250 -16.83 3.07 -27.07
N SER A 251 -15.57 2.91 -26.69
CA SER A 251 -14.44 3.67 -27.23
C SER A 251 -13.14 2.92 -27.03
N ASN A 252 -12.17 3.19 -27.89
CA ASN A 252 -10.79 2.74 -27.80
C ASN A 252 -9.86 3.87 -28.28
N PRO A 253 -8.64 4.01 -27.72
CA PRO A 253 -8.13 3.28 -26.57
C PRO A 253 -8.79 3.75 -25.26
N VAL A 254 -8.73 2.91 -24.23
CA VAL A 254 -9.22 3.19 -22.87
C VAL A 254 -8.07 3.33 -21.88
N HIS A 255 -8.33 3.97 -20.74
CA HIS A 255 -7.39 4.00 -19.62
C HIS A 255 -7.30 2.62 -18.97
N LEU A 256 -6.07 2.13 -18.80
CA LEU A 256 -5.73 0.92 -18.07
C LEU A 256 -4.99 1.27 -16.79
N TYR A 257 -5.45 0.71 -15.67
CA TYR A 257 -4.75 0.69 -14.41
C TYR A 257 -4.59 -0.74 -13.95
N LEU A 258 -3.38 -1.09 -13.51
CA LEU A 258 -3.11 -2.33 -12.81
C LEU A 258 -2.83 -1.99 -11.36
N LEU A 259 -3.76 -2.37 -10.49
CA LEU A 259 -3.68 -2.10 -9.06
C LEU A 259 -3.41 -3.41 -8.31
N SER A 260 -2.56 -3.36 -7.30
CA SER A 260 -2.22 -4.53 -6.49
C SER A 260 -2.30 -4.22 -5.02
N TYR A 261 -3.02 -5.06 -4.27
CA TYR A 261 -3.01 -5.07 -2.82
C TYR A 261 -2.33 -6.35 -2.33
N MET A 262 -1.46 -6.22 -1.34
CA MET A 262 -0.85 -7.36 -0.64
C MET A 262 -0.87 -7.06 0.85
N GLY A 263 -1.67 -7.79 1.61
CA GLY A 263 -1.87 -7.48 3.02
C GLY A 263 -2.85 -8.42 3.72
N TRP A 264 -3.10 -8.14 4.99
CA TRP A 264 -4.08 -8.90 5.78
C TRP A 264 -5.49 -8.49 5.38
N VAL A 265 -6.36 -9.46 5.13
CA VAL A 265 -7.74 -9.20 4.72
C VAL A 265 -8.50 -8.33 5.74
N LYS A 266 -8.17 -8.45 7.03
CA LYS A 266 -8.77 -7.62 8.09
C LYS A 266 -8.40 -6.13 8.01
N GLU A 267 -7.43 -5.74 7.20
CA GLU A 267 -7.02 -4.34 6.96
C GLU A 267 -7.78 -3.71 5.78
N LEU A 268 -8.53 -4.51 4.99
CA LEU A 268 -9.40 -4.01 3.92
C LEU A 268 -10.68 -3.43 4.52
N GLU A 269 -10.58 -2.21 5.05
CA GLU A 269 -11.71 -1.47 5.61
C GLU A 269 -12.49 -0.71 4.52
N GLY A 270 -13.52 -1.36 3.98
CA GLY A 270 -14.47 -0.76 3.02
C GLY A 270 -14.20 -1.15 1.56
N ASP A 271 -15.18 -0.89 0.69
CA ASP A 271 -15.09 -1.17 -0.74
C ASP A 271 -14.27 -0.13 -1.52
N LEU A 272 -13.72 -0.57 -2.65
CA LEU A 272 -13.13 0.34 -3.63
C LEU A 272 -14.24 1.01 -4.44
N LYS A 273 -14.18 2.34 -4.50
CA LYS A 273 -15.13 3.24 -5.16
C LYS A 273 -14.35 4.36 -5.84
N LEU A 274 -14.07 4.19 -7.13
CA LEU A 274 -13.30 5.20 -7.89
C LEU A 274 -14.22 6.03 -8.76
N SER A 275 -13.90 7.31 -8.89
CA SER A 275 -14.57 8.25 -9.78
C SER A 275 -13.61 8.72 -10.85
N PHE A 276 -14.15 9.25 -11.94
CA PHE A 276 -13.31 9.99 -12.87
C PHE A 276 -12.60 11.11 -12.15
N ALA A 277 -11.31 11.26 -12.44
CA ALA A 277 -10.52 12.37 -12.02
C ALA A 277 -11.21 13.63 -12.54
N THR A 278 -11.73 14.43 -11.62
CA THR A 278 -12.16 15.78 -11.98
C THR A 278 -10.94 16.51 -12.51
N GLU A 279 -11.08 17.28 -13.59
CA GLU A 279 -10.12 18.32 -13.95
C GLU A 279 -10.11 19.39 -12.83
N GLU A 280 -9.61 19.06 -11.64
CA GLU A 280 -8.99 20.07 -10.81
C GLU A 280 -7.79 20.55 -11.61
N ALA A 281 -7.87 21.78 -12.12
CA ALA A 281 -6.85 22.36 -12.97
C ALA A 281 -5.47 22.03 -12.41
N GLU A 282 -4.69 21.24 -13.17
CA GLU A 282 -3.36 20.81 -12.74
C GLU A 282 -2.58 22.05 -12.30
N GLN A 283 -2.12 22.04 -11.06
CA GLN A 283 -1.53 23.22 -10.47
C GLN A 283 -0.42 22.86 -9.50
N TRP A 284 0.47 23.83 -9.31
CA TRP A 284 1.47 23.78 -8.28
C TRP A 284 0.87 24.31 -6.98
N LEU A 285 0.70 23.43 -5.98
CA LEU A 285 0.25 23.81 -4.65
C LEU A 285 1.44 23.87 -3.68
N PRO A 286 1.45 24.80 -2.71
CA PRO A 286 2.44 24.79 -1.63
C PRO A 286 2.45 23.44 -0.90
N TYR A 287 3.66 22.97 -0.57
CA TYR A 287 3.88 21.72 0.15
C TYR A 287 4.91 21.93 1.27
N THR A 288 4.57 21.51 2.48
CA THR A 288 5.52 21.46 3.61
C THR A 288 5.94 20.00 3.81
N PRO A 289 7.23 19.63 3.64
CA PRO A 289 7.70 18.28 3.91
C PRO A 289 7.61 17.94 5.40
N ASP A 290 7.39 16.65 5.70
CA ASP A 290 7.54 16.15 7.06
C ASP A 290 9.02 16.33 7.52
N PRO A 291 9.28 16.67 8.79
CA PRO A 291 10.66 16.79 9.30
C PRO A 291 11.55 15.59 9.03
N SER A 292 11.01 14.37 8.97
CA SER A 292 11.76 13.15 8.63
C SER A 292 12.26 13.10 7.17
N GLN A 293 11.70 13.93 6.29
CA GLN A 293 12.12 14.05 4.90
C GLN A 293 13.27 15.05 4.70
N VAL A 294 13.61 15.82 5.74
CA VAL A 294 14.61 16.90 5.67
C VAL A 294 15.82 16.55 6.52
N GLU A 295 16.97 16.48 5.88
CA GLU A 295 18.26 16.33 6.56
C GLU A 295 19.00 17.66 6.51
N VAL A 296 19.48 18.12 7.67
CA VAL A 296 20.33 19.31 7.80
C VAL A 296 21.63 18.89 8.49
N ASP A 297 22.75 19.17 7.83
CA ASP A 297 24.08 19.02 8.42
C ASP A 297 24.81 20.37 8.44
N VAL A 298 25.56 20.61 9.51
CA VAL A 298 26.25 21.89 9.73
C VAL A 298 27.73 21.65 9.97
N GLU A 299 28.55 21.97 8.97
CA GLU A 299 30.00 21.91 9.06
C GLU A 299 30.57 23.28 9.40
N VAL A 300 31.47 23.35 10.38
CA VAL A 300 32.11 24.60 10.82
C VAL A 300 33.62 24.47 10.72
N GLU A 301 34.24 25.38 9.96
CA GLU A 301 35.68 25.47 9.80
C GLU A 301 36.12 26.94 9.74
N ASP A 302 37.11 27.34 10.53
CA ASP A 302 37.73 28.68 10.51
C ASP A 302 36.75 29.89 10.50
N GLY A 303 35.66 29.80 11.28
CA GLY A 303 34.66 30.86 11.35
C GLY A 303 33.74 30.94 10.12
N ARG A 304 33.73 29.89 9.30
CA ARG A 304 32.78 29.64 8.22
C ARG A 304 31.88 28.46 8.60
N ALA A 305 30.58 28.60 8.37
CA ALA A 305 29.60 27.53 8.53
C ALA A 305 28.98 27.18 7.17
N LEU A 306 28.91 25.89 6.86
CA LEU A 306 28.24 25.32 5.69
C LEU A 306 26.98 24.59 6.17
N PHE A 307 25.80 25.06 5.76
CA PHE A 307 24.52 24.43 6.06
C PHE A 307 24.11 23.59 4.87
N GLN A 308 24.31 22.27 4.94
CA GLN A 308 23.97 21.33 3.88
C GLN A 308 22.57 20.80 4.14
N VAL A 309 21.64 21.08 3.21
CA VAL A 309 20.24 20.66 3.32
C VAL A 309 19.91 19.68 2.20
N CYS A 310 19.26 18.57 2.55
CA CYS A 310 18.72 17.60 1.61
C CYS A 310 17.23 17.38 1.92
N ILE A 311 16.37 17.51 0.92
CA ILE A 311 14.95 17.18 1.00
C ILE A 311 14.69 15.94 0.16
N THR A 312 14.05 14.94 0.75
CA THR A 312 13.67 13.69 0.07
C THR A 312 12.19 13.71 -0.30
N PHE A 313 11.88 13.59 -1.59
CA PHE A 313 10.52 13.53 -2.10
C PHE A 313 10.16 12.12 -2.57
N PRO A 314 8.92 11.66 -2.34
CA PRO A 314 8.49 10.31 -2.71
C PRO A 314 8.31 10.12 -4.22
N THR A 315 8.15 11.21 -4.99
CA THR A 315 7.92 11.20 -6.44
C THR A 315 8.70 12.32 -7.13
N SER A 316 8.62 12.39 -8.46
CA SER A 316 9.22 13.50 -9.25
C SER A 316 8.41 14.80 -9.24
N GLY A 317 7.29 14.85 -8.52
CA GLY A 317 6.25 15.90 -8.60
C GLY A 317 6.52 17.18 -7.82
N PHE A 318 7.76 17.52 -7.52
CA PHE A 318 8.09 18.59 -6.58
C PHE A 318 9.05 19.61 -7.19
N HIS A 319 8.89 20.86 -6.78
CA HIS A 319 9.78 21.96 -7.16
C HIS A 319 10.20 22.73 -5.92
N VAL A 320 11.49 23.08 -5.85
CA VAL A 320 12.10 23.78 -4.72
C VAL A 320 12.76 25.06 -5.21
N ASP A 321 12.30 26.20 -4.69
CA ASP A 321 13.04 27.47 -4.75
C ASP A 321 13.74 27.68 -3.40
N TRP A 322 15.06 27.54 -3.42
CA TRP A 322 15.90 27.52 -2.23
C TRP A 322 16.05 28.86 -1.52
N GLY A 323 15.58 29.96 -2.12
CA GLY A 323 15.71 31.28 -1.49
C GLY A 323 17.15 31.63 -1.09
N GLY A 324 17.29 32.41 -0.01
CA GLY A 324 18.58 32.86 0.51
C GLY A 324 18.75 32.58 2.00
N LEU A 325 20.01 32.63 2.45
CA LEU A 325 20.33 32.58 3.88
C LEU A 325 20.16 33.97 4.51
N GLU A 326 19.33 34.03 5.54
CA GLU A 326 19.12 35.23 6.35
C GLU A 326 19.76 35.08 7.73
N ARG A 327 20.06 36.22 8.36
CA ARG A 327 20.74 36.27 9.66
C ARG A 327 20.24 37.42 10.51
N ASP A 328 19.99 37.14 11.79
CA ASP A 328 19.84 38.13 12.86
C ASP A 328 20.67 37.71 14.08
N GLY A 329 21.77 38.42 14.32
CA GLY A 329 22.71 38.11 15.40
C GLY A 329 23.31 36.70 15.28
N ASN A 330 22.90 35.83 16.19
CA ASN A 330 23.33 34.42 16.26
C ASN A 330 22.33 33.44 15.66
N ARG A 331 21.25 33.93 15.05
CA ARG A 331 20.21 33.11 14.43
C ARG A 331 20.31 33.24 12.92
N PHE A 332 20.35 32.09 12.25
CA PHE A 332 20.30 31.95 10.82
C PHE A 332 19.01 31.26 10.43
N TRP A 333 18.42 31.62 9.30
CA TRP A 333 17.35 30.83 8.70
C TRP A 333 17.40 30.89 7.20
N ALA A 334 16.92 29.83 6.57
CA ALA A 334 16.59 29.81 5.15
C ALA A 334 15.12 29.43 5.05
N ASP A 335 14.34 30.23 4.34
CA ASP A 335 12.92 29.98 4.06
C ASP A 335 12.76 29.66 2.58
N VAL A 336 12.46 28.39 2.30
CA VAL A 336 12.37 27.87 0.94
C VAL A 336 10.92 27.78 0.50
N SER A 337 10.65 27.99 -0.78
CA SER A 337 9.34 27.71 -1.35
C SER A 337 9.35 26.31 -1.95
N VAL A 338 8.45 25.45 -1.49
CA VAL A 338 8.28 24.11 -2.04
C VAL A 338 6.85 23.97 -2.55
N THR A 339 6.73 23.51 -3.79
CA THR A 339 5.44 23.24 -4.42
C THR A 339 5.35 21.81 -4.93
N ARG A 340 4.16 21.22 -4.84
CA ARG A 340 3.82 19.90 -5.38
C ARG A 340 2.88 20.04 -6.56
N TRP A 341 3.16 19.29 -7.63
CA TRP A 341 2.29 19.15 -8.79
C TRP A 341 1.10 18.23 -8.45
N THR A 342 -0.11 18.62 -8.83
CA THR A 342 -1.34 17.81 -8.61
C THR A 342 -1.65 16.86 -9.75
N GLY A 343 -0.99 16.99 -10.90
CA GLY A 343 -1.16 16.09 -12.05
C GLY A 343 -0.23 14.86 -12.03
N PRO A 344 -0.15 14.11 -13.14
CA PRO A 344 0.64 12.87 -13.25
C PRO A 344 2.14 13.09 -13.03
N VAL A 345 2.79 12.16 -12.31
CA VAL A 345 4.23 12.22 -11.95
C VAL A 345 4.88 10.84 -11.98
N LEU A 346 6.22 10.77 -12.10
CA LEU A 346 6.96 9.52 -12.02
C LEU A 346 7.07 9.07 -10.55
N GLN A 347 6.75 7.80 -10.29
CA GLN A 347 6.84 7.16 -8.97
C GLN A 347 8.28 6.77 -8.64
N VAL A 348 9.14 7.77 -8.45
CA VAL A 348 10.55 7.61 -8.10
C VAL A 348 10.94 8.56 -6.97
N ILE A 349 11.66 8.05 -5.97
CA ILE A 349 12.20 8.88 -4.89
C ILE A 349 13.23 9.86 -5.49
N THR A 350 13.04 11.15 -5.25
CA THR A 350 13.95 12.22 -5.70
C THR A 350 14.53 12.97 -4.51
N PHE A 351 15.68 13.62 -4.74
CA PHE A 351 16.42 14.33 -3.71
C PHE A 351 16.85 15.70 -4.22
N GLU A 352 16.45 16.75 -3.51
CA GLU A 352 16.85 18.12 -3.79
C GLU A 352 17.84 18.57 -2.71
N ARG A 353 18.97 19.16 -3.13
CA ARG A 353 20.06 19.55 -2.22
C ARG A 353 20.52 20.99 -2.45
N ASN A 354 20.85 21.66 -1.36
CA ASN A 354 21.53 22.96 -1.40
C ASN A 354 22.49 23.14 -0.22
N THR A 355 23.48 24.00 -0.41
CA THR A 355 24.41 24.39 0.65
C THR A 355 24.39 25.90 0.83
N TYR A 356 24.01 26.36 2.02
CA TYR A 356 24.14 27.77 2.40
C TYR A 356 25.46 28.00 3.11
N VAL A 357 26.00 29.22 2.98
CA VAL A 357 27.30 29.57 3.55
C VAL A 357 27.19 30.83 4.39
N ALA A 358 27.66 30.76 5.64
CA ALA A 358 27.87 31.92 6.49
C ALA A 358 29.37 32.07 6.79
N GLU A 359 29.92 33.26 6.55
CA GLU A 359 31.34 33.58 6.78
C GLU A 359 31.49 34.66 7.86
N GLY A 360 32.71 34.77 8.39
CA GLY A 360 33.05 35.82 9.37
C GLY A 360 32.37 35.63 10.72
N LEU A 361 32.14 34.38 11.13
CA LEU A 361 31.54 34.05 12.42
C LEU A 361 32.57 34.16 13.53
N GLY A 362 32.24 34.98 14.54
CA GLY A 362 33.00 35.00 15.78
C GLY A 362 32.70 33.78 16.66
N PRO A 363 33.52 33.52 17.69
CA PRO A 363 33.26 32.43 18.62
C PRO A 363 31.91 32.60 19.33
N GLY A 364 31.13 31.53 19.40
CA GLY A 364 29.78 31.58 20.00
C GLY A 364 28.90 30.39 19.64
N VAL A 365 27.71 30.38 20.24
CA VAL A 365 26.64 29.43 19.93
C VAL A 365 25.66 30.10 18.98
N TYR A 366 25.32 29.38 17.92
CA TYR A 366 24.45 29.83 16.84
C TYR A 366 23.36 28.79 16.58
N THR A 367 22.26 29.24 15.98
CA THR A 367 21.15 28.39 15.59
C THR A 367 20.84 28.61 14.12
N PHE A 368 20.61 27.54 13.39
CA PHE A 368 20.11 27.55 12.02
C PHE A 368 18.73 26.92 11.99
N THR A 369 17.73 27.65 11.50
CA THR A 369 16.35 27.16 11.33
C THR A 369 16.04 27.02 9.84
N PHE A 370 15.73 25.80 9.40
CA PHE A 370 15.25 25.56 8.05
C PHE A 370 13.72 25.68 8.01
N LYS A 371 13.21 26.55 7.14
CA LYS A 371 11.78 26.78 6.96
C LYS A 371 11.35 26.44 5.55
N VAL A 372 10.12 25.96 5.41
CA VAL A 372 9.48 25.70 4.14
C VAL A 372 8.14 26.42 4.12
N ASN A 373 7.91 27.28 3.13
CA ASN A 373 6.69 28.07 2.98
C ASN A 373 6.31 28.86 4.25
N GLY A 374 7.30 29.34 5.00
CA GLY A 374 7.11 30.07 6.26
C GLY A 374 7.06 29.21 7.53
N GLU A 375 6.96 27.88 7.42
CA GLU A 375 6.88 26.96 8.55
C GLU A 375 8.25 26.36 8.88
N SER A 376 8.61 26.28 10.17
CA SER A 376 9.88 25.68 10.61
C SER A 376 9.82 24.16 10.58
N VAL A 377 10.69 23.54 9.79
CA VAL A 377 10.73 22.07 9.58
C VAL A 377 11.93 21.42 10.27
N ALA A 378 13.07 22.11 10.35
CA ALA A 378 14.25 21.63 11.06
C ALA A 378 14.97 22.78 11.76
N GLU A 379 15.68 22.46 12.85
CA GLU A 379 16.50 23.42 13.59
C GLU A 379 17.76 22.75 14.13
N GLU A 380 18.92 23.36 13.86
CA GLU A 380 20.22 22.86 14.28
C GLU A 380 20.98 23.92 15.08
N THR A 381 21.64 23.51 16.16
CA THR A 381 22.48 24.38 16.99
C THR A 381 23.93 24.01 16.82
N PHE A 382 24.77 25.00 16.49
CA PHE A 382 26.19 24.79 16.23
C PHE A 382 27.06 25.78 17.01
N MET A 383 28.32 25.40 17.22
CA MET A 383 29.30 26.23 17.94
C MET A 383 30.47 26.57 17.04
N VAL A 384 30.84 27.85 17.06
CA VAL A 384 32.09 28.33 16.48
C VAL A 384 33.08 28.50 17.63
N TRP A 385 34.19 27.77 17.58
CA TRP A 385 35.23 27.84 18.59
C TRP A 385 36.21 28.99 18.29
N MET A 386 36.88 29.50 19.32
CA MET A 386 38.07 30.32 19.07
C MET A 386 39.10 29.47 18.33
N PRO A 387 39.72 29.97 17.24
CA PRO A 387 40.90 29.33 16.70
C PRO A 387 41.95 29.37 17.82
N ALA A 388 42.33 28.20 18.34
CA ALA A 388 43.40 28.13 19.34
C ALA A 388 44.66 28.71 18.69
N THR A 389 45.14 29.84 19.19
CA THR A 389 46.34 30.43 18.60
C THR A 389 47.53 29.52 18.91
N PHE A 390 48.42 29.31 17.94
CA PHE A 390 49.62 28.49 18.10
C PHE A 390 50.49 28.95 19.30
N GLU A 391 50.42 30.25 19.64
CA GLU A 391 51.09 30.82 20.81
C GLU A 391 50.43 30.45 22.15
N GLU A 392 49.11 30.27 22.22
CA GLU A 392 48.43 29.80 23.43
C GLU A 392 48.68 28.30 23.68
N LEU A 393 48.68 27.49 22.61
CA LEU A 393 49.08 26.07 22.69
C LEU A 393 50.56 25.92 23.10
N LYS A 394 51.45 26.77 22.58
CA LYS A 394 52.85 26.85 23.05
C LYS A 394 52.94 27.28 24.51
N ALA A 395 52.23 28.32 24.91
CA ALA A 395 52.27 28.82 26.29
C ALA A 395 51.77 27.77 27.29
N ALA A 396 50.69 27.05 26.95
CA ALA A 396 50.18 25.94 27.74
C ALA A 396 51.19 24.77 27.82
N LEU A 397 51.83 24.41 26.70
CA LEU A 397 52.86 23.37 26.67
C LEU A 397 54.11 23.78 27.48
N ILE A 398 54.54 25.03 27.37
CA ILE A 398 55.66 25.60 28.12
C ILE A 398 55.35 25.62 29.61
N LEU A 399 54.15 26.05 30.02
CA LEU A 399 53.72 26.03 31.42
C LEU A 399 53.61 24.61 31.98
N LEU A 400 53.18 23.64 31.18
CA LEU A 400 53.11 22.23 31.58
C LEU A 400 54.51 21.61 31.76
N VAL A 401 55.45 21.94 30.87
CA VAL A 401 56.87 21.55 30.99
C VAL A 401 57.53 22.22 32.20
N ILE A 402 57.29 23.52 32.42
CA ILE A 402 57.81 24.24 33.59
C ILE A 402 57.21 23.66 34.88
N GLY A 403 55.92 23.33 34.92
CA GLY A 403 55.29 22.67 36.07
C GLY A 403 55.92 21.32 36.38
N LEU A 404 56.15 20.47 35.37
CA LEU A 404 56.84 19.18 35.51
C LEU A 404 58.29 19.34 36.00
N VAL A 405 59.00 20.39 35.57
CA VAL A 405 60.40 20.62 35.94
C VAL A 405 60.54 21.29 37.32
N VAL A 406 59.69 22.27 37.63
CA VAL A 406 59.78 23.07 38.87
C VAL A 406 59.11 22.38 40.05
N VAL A 407 58.01 21.65 39.84
CA VAL A 407 57.31 20.91 40.90
C VAL A 407 57.78 19.45 40.95
N GLY A 408 58.04 18.82 39.79
CA GLY A 408 58.41 17.41 39.70
C GLY A 408 59.83 17.07 40.14
N LEU A 409 60.85 17.88 39.79
CA LEU A 409 62.24 17.59 40.21
C LEU A 409 62.51 17.74 41.71
N PRO A 410 61.93 18.73 42.43
CA PRO A 410 62.08 18.79 43.89
C PRO A 410 61.37 17.63 44.60
N LEU A 411 60.18 17.23 44.14
CA LEU A 411 59.44 16.09 44.69
C LEU A 411 60.18 14.76 44.47
N MET A 412 60.77 14.55 43.28
CA MET A 412 61.60 13.37 43.01
C MET A 412 62.89 13.35 43.85
N ARG A 413 63.52 14.51 44.10
CA ARG A 413 64.69 14.59 44.99
C ARG A 413 64.34 14.32 46.46
N SER A 414 63.16 14.73 46.94
CA SER A 414 62.70 14.40 48.29
C SER A 414 62.30 12.93 48.48
N LEU A 415 61.85 12.25 47.41
CA LEU A 415 61.49 10.82 47.44
C LEU A 415 62.70 9.89 47.30
N LEU A 416 63.82 10.34 46.71
CA LEU A 416 65.06 9.56 46.57
C LEU A 416 66.06 9.77 47.72
N ALA A 417 65.80 10.70 48.64
CA ALA A 417 66.66 11.02 49.78
C ALA A 417 66.06 10.57 51.14
N ALA A 418 64.97 9.81 51.14
CA ALA A 418 64.31 9.24 52.32
C ALA A 418 64.56 7.73 52.44
#